data_AF-A0A6P0NXJ3-F1
#
_entry.id   AF-A0A6P0NXJ3-F1
#
_cell.length_a   1.000
_cell.length_b   1.000
_cell.length_c   1.000
_cell.angle_alpha   90.00
_cell.angle_beta   90.00
_cell.angle_gamma   90.00
#
_symmetry.space_group_name_H-M   'P 1'
#
loop_
_entity.id
_entity.type
_entity.pdbx_description
1 polymer ?
#
loop_
_entity_poly.entity_id
_entity_poly.type
_entity_poly.pdbx_seq_one_letter_code
_entity_poly.pdbx_strand_id
1 'polypeptide(L)'
;MIGPSSDGLSYSLDNNPNNFIVPLNLLTPYPEGLKALDGNDTVIGSSNPELINGNKGNDNLFGGDGSDTLRGGKDNDLIYADQGSDQIFGDLGNDTIYGDLGNDTMFGGKENDLLLGEDGNDLISGDLGKDTLIGGSGNDTFVLREYQNNNIDMADIINDFDFNFDRIKIPENLTENDILLTADSLSGDTLIQVQTNGLILARIKAISDTQLVESRLIFDNTISINEVPQTASSIQSSFNSTFGYGLVDASAAVASATGAAPFPDIPDIGGNQWGLDLVKAPEVWNQGFQGEGIVVAVIDSGVDNTHPELTGQMWSNSGEIPNNGIDDDDNGYIDDTWGWDFVNNDNGPRDEESHGTHIAGTIAAKRDGVGTTGVAPNAKIMSLRVLNDEGVGRVSDGISAILYAVENGADVINFSSGGRNLVPSELDAIRYASDRGVVFVSAAGNGSLSSPDYPARLANEYGIAVGSVDRNAQFSSFSNKAGGELDYVVAPGGDGFPEDAGDIYGPVAPSITGNLYSFFAGTSMATPHVAGVAALIKQANPSLSAEAIENIIIESANSATVSV
;
A
#
# COMPACT_ATOMS: atom_id res chain seq x y z
N MET A 1 -10.51 -18.22 -18.70
CA MET A 1 -11.29 -18.43 -19.95
C MET A 1 -11.26 -17.10 -20.66
N ILE A 2 -10.83 -17.07 -21.92
CA ILE A 2 -10.80 -15.83 -22.70
C ILE A 2 -12.24 -15.37 -23.00
N GLY A 3 -12.56 -14.12 -22.64
CA GLY A 3 -13.86 -13.51 -22.89
C GLY A 3 -14.20 -12.37 -21.93
N PRO A 4 -15.44 -11.87 -21.96
CA PRO A 4 -15.87 -10.78 -21.09
C PRO A 4 -15.78 -11.18 -19.61
N SER A 5 -15.35 -10.24 -18.76
CA SER A 5 -15.37 -10.40 -17.30
C SER A 5 -16.80 -10.63 -16.79
N SER A 6 -16.94 -11.16 -15.58
CA SER A 6 -18.23 -11.49 -14.97
C SER A 6 -19.14 -10.27 -14.76
N ASP A 7 -18.56 -9.08 -14.55
CA ASP A 7 -19.26 -7.80 -14.47
C ASP A 7 -19.54 -7.17 -15.85
N GLY A 8 -18.96 -7.73 -16.91
CA GLY A 8 -19.07 -7.24 -18.28
C GLY A 8 -18.35 -5.93 -18.56
N LEU A 9 -17.42 -5.50 -17.68
CA LEU A 9 -16.70 -4.23 -17.81
C LEU A 9 -15.37 -4.34 -18.55
N SER A 10 -14.72 -5.52 -18.53
CA SER A 10 -13.46 -5.79 -19.23
C SER A 10 -13.56 -7.01 -20.13
N TYR A 11 -12.59 -7.15 -21.04
CA TYR A 11 -12.33 -8.37 -21.78
C TYR A 11 -11.09 -9.04 -21.20
N SER A 12 -11.25 -10.21 -20.58
CA SER A 12 -10.16 -10.92 -19.93
C SER A 12 -9.61 -12.03 -20.81
N LEU A 13 -8.30 -12.21 -20.75
CA LEU A 13 -7.63 -13.40 -21.25
C LEU A 13 -7.72 -14.55 -20.22
N ASP A 14 -6.92 -15.60 -20.36
CA ASP A 14 -6.80 -16.63 -19.34
C ASP A 14 -5.39 -16.64 -18.73
N ASN A 15 -5.23 -17.27 -17.57
CA ASN A 15 -3.99 -17.27 -16.79
C ASN A 15 -2.82 -18.08 -17.43
N ASN A 16 -2.83 -18.29 -18.74
CA ASN A 16 -1.74 -18.92 -19.48
C ASN A 16 -1.16 -17.92 -20.48
N PRO A 17 0.10 -18.10 -20.93
CA PRO A 17 0.66 -17.30 -22.02
C PRO A 17 -0.25 -17.26 -23.26
N ASN A 18 -0.64 -16.05 -23.67
CA ASN A 18 -1.56 -15.76 -24.75
C ASN A 18 -0.87 -14.97 -25.87
N ASN A 19 -1.38 -15.11 -27.10
CA ASN A 19 -1.04 -14.24 -28.22
C ASN A 19 -2.35 -13.71 -28.79
N PHE A 20 -2.69 -12.46 -28.49
CA PHE A 20 -4.00 -11.89 -28.74
C PHE A 20 -3.89 -10.61 -29.57
N ILE A 21 -4.68 -10.53 -30.64
CA ILE A 21 -4.81 -9.32 -31.46
C ILE A 21 -6.20 -8.79 -31.22
N VAL A 22 -6.31 -7.56 -30.70
CA VAL A 22 -7.56 -6.86 -30.43
C VAL A 22 -8.24 -6.53 -31.76
N PRO A 23 -9.39 -7.15 -32.08
CA PRO A 23 -10.16 -6.78 -33.26
C PRO A 23 -10.77 -5.38 -33.06
N LEU A 24 -10.91 -4.64 -34.16
CA LEU A 24 -11.51 -3.31 -34.15
C LEU A 24 -12.87 -3.30 -33.44
N ASN A 25 -13.03 -2.39 -32.47
CA ASN A 25 -14.20 -2.22 -31.60
C ASN A 25 -14.50 -3.40 -30.66
N LEU A 26 -13.60 -4.38 -30.48
CA LEU A 26 -13.82 -5.44 -29.50
C LEU A 26 -13.99 -4.88 -28.09
N LEU A 27 -13.15 -3.90 -27.72
CA LEU A 27 -13.19 -3.27 -26.41
C LEU A 27 -14.36 -2.29 -26.23
N THR A 28 -15.22 -2.10 -27.24
CA THR A 28 -16.50 -1.42 -27.07
C THR A 28 -17.60 -2.48 -26.93
N PRO A 29 -18.11 -2.77 -25.71
CA PRO A 29 -18.46 -1.78 -24.69
C PRO A 29 -17.73 -1.95 -23.34
N TYR A 30 -16.49 -2.44 -23.32
CA TYR A 30 -15.72 -2.74 -22.11
C TYR A 30 -14.94 -1.49 -21.64
N PRO A 31 -15.49 -0.65 -20.73
CA PRO A 31 -14.81 0.57 -20.28
C PRO A 31 -13.49 0.29 -19.54
N GLU A 32 -13.31 -0.90 -18.99
CA GLU A 32 -12.08 -1.32 -18.31
C GLU A 32 -11.09 -2.02 -19.27
N GLY A 33 -11.36 -2.00 -20.56
CA GLY A 33 -10.41 -2.48 -21.57
C GLY A 33 -10.12 -3.98 -21.51
N LEU A 34 -8.90 -4.34 -21.87
CA LEU A 34 -8.38 -5.71 -21.86
C LEU A 34 -7.54 -5.98 -20.62
N LYS A 35 -7.75 -7.15 -19.99
CA LYS A 35 -6.94 -7.65 -18.87
C LYS A 35 -6.31 -8.99 -19.24
N ALA A 36 -4.97 -9.06 -19.30
CA ALA A 36 -4.24 -10.26 -19.70
C ALA A 36 -4.16 -11.32 -18.56
N LEU A 37 -4.31 -10.87 -17.31
CA LEU A 37 -4.35 -11.69 -16.08
C LEU A 37 -2.99 -12.24 -15.64
N ASP A 38 -2.72 -13.53 -15.86
CA ASP A 38 -1.42 -14.12 -15.50
C ASP A 38 -0.83 -14.76 -16.76
N GLY A 39 0.49 -14.85 -16.82
CA GLY A 39 1.20 -15.53 -17.89
C GLY A 39 1.84 -14.51 -18.82
N ASN A 40 2.89 -14.95 -19.52
CA ASN A 40 3.63 -14.05 -20.40
C ASN A 40 2.88 -13.91 -21.72
N ASP A 41 2.13 -12.82 -21.83
CA ASP A 41 1.20 -12.57 -22.91
C ASP A 41 1.83 -11.71 -24.00
N THR A 42 1.17 -11.70 -25.14
CA THR A 42 1.48 -10.80 -26.24
C THR A 42 0.16 -10.26 -26.75
N VAL A 43 -0.06 -8.97 -26.52
CA VAL A 43 -1.30 -8.28 -26.89
C VAL A 43 -0.99 -7.21 -27.92
N ILE A 44 -1.69 -7.25 -29.05
CA ILE A 44 -1.58 -6.26 -30.11
C ILE A 44 -2.92 -5.53 -30.23
N GLY A 45 -2.92 -4.24 -29.93
CA GLY A 45 -4.03 -3.32 -30.07
C GLY A 45 -4.46 -3.12 -31.52
N SER A 46 -5.47 -2.28 -31.71
CA SER A 46 -6.07 -2.02 -33.01
C SER A 46 -5.74 -0.61 -33.50
N SER A 47 -6.65 0.03 -34.23
CA SER A 47 -6.48 1.41 -34.69
C SER A 47 -7.36 2.39 -33.91
N ASN A 48 -7.84 1.97 -32.74
CA ASN A 48 -8.75 2.72 -31.89
C ASN A 48 -8.06 2.96 -30.54
N PRO A 49 -8.36 4.06 -29.84
CA PRO A 49 -7.94 4.24 -28.46
C PRO A 49 -8.42 3.10 -27.55
N GLU A 50 -7.50 2.47 -26.85
CA GLU A 50 -7.69 1.25 -26.07
C GLU A 50 -7.04 1.33 -24.69
N LEU A 51 -7.60 0.58 -23.74
CA LEU A 51 -7.01 0.35 -22.42
C LEU A 51 -6.58 -1.12 -22.38
N ILE A 52 -5.28 -1.36 -22.19
CA ILE A 52 -4.68 -2.70 -22.18
C ILE A 52 -3.83 -2.84 -20.91
N ASN A 53 -4.07 -3.91 -20.15
CA ASN A 53 -3.34 -4.23 -18.93
C ASN A 53 -2.78 -5.66 -19.03
N GLY A 54 -1.45 -5.81 -18.96
CA GLY A 54 -0.74 -7.10 -18.95
C GLY A 54 -0.96 -7.89 -17.66
N ASN A 55 -1.13 -7.19 -16.54
CA ASN A 55 -1.34 -7.73 -15.21
C ASN A 55 -0.13 -8.47 -14.63
N LYS A 56 0.05 -9.78 -14.83
CA LYS A 56 1.21 -10.51 -14.29
C LYS A 56 1.89 -11.33 -15.37
N GLY A 57 3.22 -11.33 -15.31
CA GLY A 57 4.08 -12.08 -16.20
C GLY A 57 4.80 -11.13 -17.14
N ASN A 58 5.87 -11.59 -17.78
CA ASN A 58 6.62 -10.73 -18.70
C ASN A 58 5.83 -10.61 -20.01
N ASP A 59 5.08 -9.54 -20.16
CA ASP A 59 4.16 -9.29 -21.25
C ASP A 59 4.80 -8.49 -22.38
N ASN A 60 4.29 -8.69 -23.60
CA ASN A 60 4.59 -7.83 -24.74
C ASN A 60 3.32 -7.10 -25.18
N LEU A 61 3.25 -5.81 -24.94
CA LEU A 61 2.09 -4.99 -25.27
C LEU A 61 2.42 -4.09 -26.46
N PHE A 62 1.54 -4.06 -27.46
CA PHE A 62 1.61 -3.19 -28.63
C PHE A 62 0.32 -2.38 -28.71
N GLY A 63 0.38 -1.05 -28.63
CA GLY A 63 -0.80 -0.16 -28.62
C GLY A 63 -1.53 -0.12 -29.95
N GLY A 64 -0.79 -0.14 -31.07
CA GLY A 64 -1.36 0.05 -32.40
C GLY A 64 -1.51 1.52 -32.78
N ASP A 65 -2.53 1.87 -33.57
CA ASP A 65 -2.83 3.29 -33.78
C ASP A 65 -3.87 3.74 -32.75
N GLY A 66 -3.73 4.90 -32.14
CA GLY A 66 -4.66 5.26 -31.08
C GLY A 66 -4.23 6.43 -30.23
N SER A 67 -4.81 6.50 -29.04
CA SER A 67 -4.29 7.29 -27.92
C SER A 67 -4.58 6.40 -26.74
N ASP A 68 -3.70 5.44 -26.55
CA ASP A 68 -3.90 4.24 -25.78
C ASP A 68 -3.47 4.45 -24.34
N THR A 69 -3.97 3.58 -23.46
CA THR A 69 -3.52 3.46 -22.09
C THR A 69 -3.00 2.05 -21.90
N LEU A 70 -1.68 1.92 -21.74
CA LEU A 70 -0.98 0.65 -21.63
C LEU A 70 -0.41 0.49 -20.23
N ARG A 71 -0.64 -0.66 -19.61
CA ARG A 71 -0.09 -1.03 -18.30
C ARG A 71 0.61 -2.37 -18.41
N GLY A 72 1.92 -2.41 -18.15
CA GLY A 72 2.70 -3.65 -18.09
C GLY A 72 2.16 -4.55 -16.99
N GLY A 73 2.25 -4.06 -15.75
CA GLY A 73 1.68 -4.72 -14.59
C GLY A 73 2.78 -5.24 -13.67
N LYS A 74 3.05 -6.54 -13.68
CA LYS A 74 4.09 -7.15 -12.84
C LYS A 74 5.05 -7.95 -13.68
N ASP A 75 6.27 -8.02 -13.17
CA ASP A 75 7.42 -8.64 -13.82
C ASP A 75 7.94 -7.78 -14.98
N ASN A 76 8.90 -8.26 -15.77
CA ASN A 76 9.59 -7.39 -16.71
C ASN A 76 8.86 -7.35 -18.05
N ASP A 77 8.21 -6.22 -18.34
CA ASP A 77 7.37 -6.04 -19.50
C ASP A 77 8.07 -5.32 -20.66
N LEU A 78 7.56 -5.57 -21.87
CA LEU A 78 7.96 -4.89 -23.08
C LEU A 78 6.75 -4.20 -23.69
N ILE A 79 6.76 -2.87 -23.69
CA ILE A 79 5.63 -2.06 -24.15
C ILE A 79 6.06 -1.22 -25.36
N TYR A 80 5.31 -1.33 -26.44
CA TYR A 80 5.36 -0.46 -27.61
C TYR A 80 4.04 0.28 -27.71
N ALA A 81 4.05 1.61 -27.61
CA ALA A 81 2.84 2.40 -27.74
C ALA A 81 2.42 2.61 -29.22
N ASP A 82 3.35 2.42 -30.15
CA ASP A 82 3.16 2.56 -31.60
C ASP A 82 2.75 4.00 -32.03
N GLN A 83 1.53 4.25 -32.49
CA GLN A 83 1.12 5.55 -33.01
C GLN A 83 0.08 6.17 -32.11
N GLY A 84 0.35 7.35 -31.57
CA GLY A 84 -0.67 7.97 -30.76
C GLY A 84 -0.24 9.15 -29.93
N SER A 85 -0.89 9.29 -28.79
CA SER A 85 -0.54 10.22 -27.73
C SER A 85 -0.94 9.46 -26.49
N ASP A 86 -0.03 8.62 -26.04
CA ASP A 86 -0.33 7.44 -25.26
C ASP A 86 0.02 7.67 -23.78
N GLN A 87 -0.63 6.91 -22.91
CA GLN A 87 -0.34 6.85 -21.48
C GLN A 87 0.19 5.47 -21.16
N ILE A 88 1.43 5.40 -20.71
CA ILE A 88 2.14 4.14 -20.54
C ILE A 88 2.67 4.03 -19.12
N PHE A 89 2.41 2.89 -18.49
CA PHE A 89 2.86 2.56 -17.15
C PHE A 89 3.56 1.20 -17.20
N GLY A 90 4.83 1.12 -16.82
CA GLY A 90 5.51 -0.17 -16.63
C GLY A 90 4.99 -0.90 -15.39
N ASP A 91 4.71 -0.14 -14.34
CA ASP A 91 4.21 -0.59 -13.04
C ASP A 91 5.29 -1.31 -12.20
N LEU A 92 5.40 -2.64 -12.16
CA LEU A 92 6.40 -3.33 -11.33
C LEU A 92 7.31 -4.23 -12.17
N GLY A 93 8.61 -3.98 -12.18
CA GLY A 93 9.58 -4.82 -12.88
C GLY A 93 10.65 -3.98 -13.55
N ASN A 94 11.62 -4.62 -14.20
CA ASN A 94 12.58 -3.89 -15.04
C ASN A 94 12.01 -3.84 -16.45
N ASP A 95 11.21 -2.80 -16.70
CA ASP A 95 10.41 -2.67 -17.91
C ASP A 95 11.20 -2.03 -19.04
N THR A 96 10.78 -2.33 -20.27
CA THR A 96 11.26 -1.65 -21.46
C THR A 96 10.07 -1.04 -22.18
N ILE A 97 10.05 0.29 -22.25
CA ILE A 97 8.94 1.07 -22.76
C ILE A 97 9.40 1.90 -23.96
N TYR A 98 8.66 1.80 -25.06
CA TYR A 98 8.79 2.61 -26.26
C TYR A 98 7.51 3.44 -26.46
N GLY A 99 7.62 4.77 -26.43
CA GLY A 99 6.55 5.72 -26.77
C GLY A 99 6.28 5.79 -28.28
N ASP A 100 7.29 5.48 -29.09
CA ASP A 100 7.21 5.43 -30.56
C ASP A 100 6.81 6.77 -31.22
N LEU A 101 5.66 6.87 -31.88
CA LEU A 101 5.23 8.08 -32.60
C LEU A 101 4.13 8.79 -31.81
N GLY A 102 4.40 9.96 -31.26
CA GLY A 102 3.34 10.61 -30.50
C GLY A 102 3.71 11.85 -29.72
N ASN A 103 2.92 12.14 -28.70
CA ASN A 103 3.42 12.91 -27.56
C ASN A 103 2.91 12.12 -26.38
N ASP A 104 3.83 11.41 -25.74
CA ASP A 104 3.48 10.30 -24.87
C ASP A 104 3.78 10.66 -23.42
N THR A 105 3.08 10.00 -22.52
CA THR A 105 3.29 10.13 -21.08
C THR A 105 3.66 8.77 -20.54
N MET A 106 4.91 8.65 -20.06
CA MET A 106 5.50 7.39 -19.64
C MET A 106 5.94 7.42 -18.18
N PHE A 107 5.56 6.37 -17.46
CA PHE A 107 5.95 6.10 -16.09
C PHE A 107 6.60 4.71 -16.01
N GLY A 108 7.86 4.65 -15.58
CA GLY A 108 8.62 3.40 -15.48
C GLY A 108 8.00 2.48 -14.43
N GLY A 109 7.81 3.00 -13.22
CA GLY A 109 7.15 2.27 -12.15
C GLY A 109 8.14 1.95 -11.04
N LYS A 110 8.39 0.67 -10.74
CA LYS A 110 9.39 0.22 -9.76
C LYS A 110 10.43 -0.68 -10.42
N GLU A 111 11.69 -0.49 -10.03
CA GLU A 111 12.91 -1.25 -10.33
C GLU A 111 13.88 -0.53 -11.26
N ASN A 112 14.29 -1.06 -12.40
CA ASN A 112 15.24 -0.33 -13.25
C ASN A 112 14.76 -0.41 -14.68
N ASP A 113 14.14 0.69 -15.11
CA ASP A 113 13.40 0.73 -16.35
C ASP A 113 14.21 1.36 -17.47
N LEU A 114 13.84 1.01 -18.69
CA LEU A 114 14.35 1.63 -19.91
C LEU A 114 13.17 2.28 -20.65
N LEU A 115 13.12 3.61 -20.65
CA LEU A 115 12.06 4.39 -21.29
C LEU A 115 12.64 5.14 -22.50
N LEU A 116 12.02 4.96 -23.66
CA LEU A 116 12.35 5.64 -24.90
C LEU A 116 11.13 6.38 -25.44
N GLY A 117 11.16 7.72 -25.48
CA GLY A 117 10.07 8.55 -26.04
C GLY A 117 9.97 8.41 -27.55
N GLU A 118 11.12 8.36 -28.23
CA GLU A 118 11.23 8.28 -29.69
C GLU A 118 10.76 9.57 -30.37
N ASP A 119 9.77 9.59 -31.26
CA ASP A 119 9.34 10.83 -31.95
C ASP A 119 8.18 11.48 -31.20
N GLY A 120 8.40 12.63 -30.56
CA GLY A 120 7.31 13.30 -29.85
C GLY A 120 7.73 14.47 -29.00
N ASN A 121 6.81 15.02 -28.22
CA ASN A 121 7.18 15.89 -27.09
C ASN A 121 6.72 15.16 -25.84
N ASP A 122 7.60 14.36 -25.27
CA ASP A 122 7.19 13.32 -24.34
C ASP A 122 7.38 13.76 -22.89
N LEU A 123 6.56 13.21 -22.01
CA LEU A 123 6.68 13.36 -20.56
C LEU A 123 7.16 12.03 -19.98
N ILE A 124 8.37 12.01 -19.44
CA ILE A 124 9.04 10.78 -19.04
C ILE A 124 9.40 10.82 -17.56
N SER A 125 8.87 9.88 -16.78
CA SER A 125 9.25 9.63 -15.38
C SER A 125 9.74 8.20 -15.24
N GLY A 126 10.96 8.00 -14.73
CA GLY A 126 11.42 6.66 -14.37
C GLY A 126 10.70 6.08 -13.16
N ASP A 127 10.23 6.95 -12.25
CA ASP A 127 9.73 6.54 -10.94
C ASP A 127 10.78 5.66 -10.20
N LEU A 128 10.32 4.76 -9.31
CA LEU A 128 11.08 3.68 -8.67
C LEU A 128 12.40 3.18 -9.27
N GLY A 129 13.54 3.55 -8.69
CA GLY A 129 14.80 2.84 -8.83
C GLY A 129 15.77 3.56 -9.74
N LYS A 130 16.51 2.85 -10.59
CA LYS A 130 17.60 3.45 -11.38
C LYS A 130 17.33 3.30 -12.86
N ASP A 131 16.72 4.33 -13.42
CA ASP A 131 16.14 4.23 -14.75
C ASP A 131 17.06 4.81 -15.82
N THR A 132 16.86 4.38 -17.05
CA THR A 132 17.46 4.96 -18.23
C THR A 132 16.38 5.62 -19.07
N LEU A 133 16.43 6.94 -19.15
CA LEU A 133 15.45 7.76 -19.84
C LEU A 133 16.05 8.32 -21.14
N ILE A 134 15.36 8.12 -22.24
CA ILE A 134 15.74 8.57 -23.59
C ILE A 134 14.55 9.34 -24.15
N GLY A 135 14.73 10.62 -24.46
CA GLY A 135 13.65 11.46 -25.00
C GLY A 135 13.41 11.20 -26.48
N GLY A 136 14.49 11.20 -27.27
CA GLY A 136 14.41 11.05 -28.71
C GLY A 136 14.29 12.40 -29.43
N SER A 137 13.37 12.48 -30.40
CA SER A 137 13.16 13.65 -31.24
C SER A 137 11.99 14.49 -30.74
N GLY A 138 12.28 15.67 -30.19
CA GLY A 138 11.31 16.75 -30.01
C GLY A 138 11.61 17.56 -28.77
N ASN A 139 10.59 18.04 -28.05
CA ASN A 139 10.80 18.82 -26.83
C ASN A 139 10.34 18.01 -25.63
N ASP A 140 11.24 17.21 -25.07
CA ASP A 140 10.86 16.25 -24.04
C ASP A 140 10.95 16.86 -22.64
N THR A 141 10.19 16.30 -21.70
CA THR A 141 10.21 16.70 -20.30
C THR A 141 10.49 15.48 -19.44
N PHE A 142 11.67 15.45 -18.83
CA PHE A 142 12.04 14.42 -17.85
C PHE A 142 11.62 14.86 -16.45
N VAL A 143 10.82 14.04 -15.77
CA VAL A 143 10.34 14.34 -14.42
C VAL A 143 11.24 13.66 -13.40
N LEU A 144 11.87 14.46 -12.54
CA LEU A 144 12.68 13.95 -11.45
C LEU A 144 11.89 13.94 -10.16
N ARG A 145 12.29 13.03 -9.27
CA ARG A 145 11.72 12.86 -7.93
C ARG A 145 12.82 12.84 -6.88
N GLU A 146 12.45 13.03 -5.62
CA GLU A 146 13.38 12.83 -4.52
C GLU A 146 13.49 11.34 -4.19
N TYR A 147 14.62 10.74 -4.53
CA TYR A 147 15.00 9.43 -4.02
C TYR A 147 15.80 9.63 -2.72
N GLN A 148 15.62 8.86 -1.65
CA GLN A 148 16.37 9.09 -0.38
C GLN A 148 17.78 8.49 -0.41
N ASN A 149 18.57 8.70 -1.48
CA ASN A 149 19.92 8.15 -1.59
C ASN A 149 20.90 9.06 -2.34
N ASN A 150 22.03 9.39 -1.72
CA ASN A 150 23.12 10.15 -2.35
C ASN A 150 24.07 9.29 -3.20
N ASN A 151 23.74 8.01 -3.43
CA ASN A 151 24.52 7.12 -4.28
C ASN A 151 24.24 7.37 -5.78
N ILE A 152 25.27 7.82 -6.49
CA ILE A 152 25.25 8.07 -7.93
C ILE A 152 24.93 6.82 -8.76
N ASP A 153 25.10 5.62 -8.21
CA ASP A 153 24.80 4.36 -8.90
C ASP A 153 23.31 4.04 -8.89
N MET A 154 22.51 4.76 -8.10
CA MET A 154 21.06 4.60 -7.98
C MET A 154 20.27 5.76 -8.61
N ALA A 155 20.95 6.75 -9.18
CA ALA A 155 20.29 7.88 -9.81
C ALA A 155 19.90 7.55 -11.26
N ASP A 156 18.75 8.09 -11.68
CA ASP A 156 18.27 8.01 -13.05
C ASP A 156 19.27 8.61 -14.02
N ILE A 157 19.32 8.04 -15.22
CA ILE A 157 20.22 8.42 -16.29
C ILE A 157 19.38 8.96 -17.43
N ILE A 158 19.46 10.28 -17.65
CA ILE A 158 18.93 10.89 -18.86
C ILE A 158 20.04 10.83 -19.92
N ASN A 159 19.81 10.05 -20.98
CA ASN A 159 20.90 9.55 -21.82
C ASN A 159 21.15 10.37 -23.11
N ASP A 160 20.18 11.17 -23.57
CA ASP A 160 20.25 11.90 -24.84
C ASP A 160 19.77 13.37 -24.79
N PHE A 161 19.61 13.94 -23.59
CA PHE A 161 19.09 15.30 -23.36
C PHE A 161 19.59 16.36 -24.37
N ASP A 162 18.69 16.93 -25.17
CA ASP A 162 18.96 18.08 -26.03
C ASP A 162 18.66 19.39 -25.30
N PHE A 163 19.73 20.06 -24.85
CA PHE A 163 19.64 21.35 -24.16
C PHE A 163 19.01 22.49 -24.98
N ASN A 164 18.69 22.30 -26.27
CA ASN A 164 17.92 23.26 -27.07
C ASN A 164 16.41 23.04 -26.95
N PHE A 165 15.94 21.81 -26.72
CA PHE A 165 14.53 21.42 -26.81
C PHE A 165 13.96 20.81 -25.53
N ASP A 166 14.76 20.03 -24.79
CA ASP A 166 14.30 19.25 -23.63
C ASP A 166 14.35 19.99 -22.29
N ARG A 167 13.50 19.57 -21.37
CA ARG A 167 13.36 20.16 -20.05
C ARG A 167 13.42 19.10 -18.97
N ILE A 168 13.74 19.53 -17.77
CA ILE A 168 13.77 18.66 -16.59
C ILE A 168 12.88 19.28 -15.53
N LYS A 169 11.83 18.56 -15.12
CA LYS A 169 10.97 18.97 -14.02
C LYS A 169 11.60 18.54 -12.70
N ILE A 170 11.80 19.51 -11.81
CA ILE A 170 12.36 19.31 -10.48
C ILE A 170 11.21 19.02 -9.49
N PRO A 171 11.45 18.19 -8.45
CA PRO A 171 10.47 17.93 -7.39
C PRO A 171 9.86 19.21 -6.81
N GLU A 172 8.54 19.23 -6.60
CA GLU A 172 7.78 20.44 -6.23
C GLU A 172 8.18 21.04 -4.88
N ASN A 173 8.83 20.27 -4.01
CA ASN A 173 9.34 20.73 -2.72
C ASN A 173 10.73 21.38 -2.80
N LEU A 174 11.36 21.40 -3.97
CA LEU A 174 12.66 22.01 -4.20
C LEU A 174 12.53 23.29 -5.02
N THR A 175 13.38 24.27 -4.70
CA THR A 175 13.50 25.52 -5.43
C THR A 175 14.83 25.59 -6.16
N GLU A 176 14.99 26.61 -7.00
CA GLU A 176 16.25 26.90 -7.69
C GLU A 176 17.45 26.97 -6.72
N ASN A 177 17.27 27.53 -5.52
CA ASN A 177 18.33 27.64 -4.52
C ASN A 177 18.70 26.30 -3.86
N ASP A 178 17.89 25.27 -4.05
CA ASP A 178 18.12 23.95 -3.50
C ASP A 178 18.89 23.06 -4.48
N ILE A 179 19.10 23.49 -5.74
CA ILE A 179 19.76 22.70 -6.78
C ILE A 179 21.23 23.09 -6.94
N LEU A 180 22.08 22.08 -6.97
CA LEU A 180 23.50 22.17 -7.27
C LEU A 180 23.80 21.30 -8.48
N LEU A 181 24.33 21.91 -9.54
CA LEU A 181 24.83 21.21 -10.72
C LEU A 181 26.34 20.98 -10.58
N THR A 182 26.78 19.74 -10.72
CA THR A 182 28.20 19.40 -10.67
C THR A 182 28.58 18.45 -11.79
N ALA A 183 29.83 18.52 -12.26
CA ALA A 183 30.37 17.51 -13.14
C ALA A 183 30.75 16.26 -12.33
N ASP A 184 30.31 15.08 -12.76
CA ASP A 184 30.83 13.82 -12.25
C ASP A 184 32.31 13.71 -12.63
N SER A 185 33.15 13.62 -11.60
CA SER A 185 34.61 13.56 -11.73
C SER A 185 35.14 12.37 -12.53
N LEU A 186 34.34 11.31 -12.71
CA LEU A 186 34.73 10.10 -13.45
C LEU A 186 34.28 10.12 -14.90
N SER A 187 33.01 10.44 -15.17
CA SER A 187 32.41 10.40 -16.51
C SER A 187 32.47 11.75 -17.25
N GLY A 188 32.47 12.86 -16.52
CA GLY A 188 32.25 14.20 -17.07
C GLY A 188 30.77 14.53 -17.33
N ASP A 189 29.85 13.63 -16.97
CA ASP A 189 28.40 13.86 -17.03
C ASP A 189 27.97 14.92 -16.00
N THR A 190 26.81 15.54 -16.20
CA THR A 190 26.26 16.49 -15.22
C THR A 190 25.40 15.77 -14.19
N LEU A 191 25.61 16.06 -12.91
CA LEU A 191 24.77 15.62 -11.81
C LEU A 191 23.86 16.76 -11.37
N ILE A 192 22.58 16.47 -11.24
CA ILE A 192 21.62 17.36 -10.58
C ILE A 192 21.55 16.92 -9.12
N GLN A 193 21.93 17.79 -8.21
CA GLN A 193 22.00 17.48 -6.79
C GLN A 193 21.17 18.44 -5.94
N VAL A 194 20.74 17.98 -4.77
CA VAL A 194 20.15 18.84 -3.74
C VAL A 194 21.27 19.38 -2.85
N GLN A 195 21.40 20.70 -2.79
CA GLN A 195 22.50 21.39 -2.13
C GLN A 195 22.58 21.10 -0.62
N THR A 196 21.44 20.90 0.04
CA THR A 196 21.37 20.77 1.51
C THR A 196 21.85 19.43 2.03
N ASN A 197 21.69 18.35 1.26
CA ASN A 197 21.96 16.98 1.69
C ASN A 197 22.83 16.18 0.71
N GLY A 198 23.17 16.74 -0.46
CA GLY A 198 23.98 16.09 -1.49
C GLY A 198 23.26 14.98 -2.24
N LEU A 199 21.93 14.88 -2.09
CA LEU A 199 21.11 13.93 -2.83
C LEU A 199 21.31 14.13 -4.34
N ILE A 200 21.39 13.05 -5.11
CA ILE A 200 21.51 13.09 -6.57
C ILE A 200 20.14 12.76 -7.16
N LEU A 201 19.56 13.71 -7.88
CA LEU A 201 18.25 13.55 -8.52
C LEU A 201 18.37 12.84 -9.87
N ALA A 202 19.40 13.16 -10.66
CA ALA A 202 19.67 12.51 -11.94
C ALA A 202 21.12 12.73 -12.39
N ARG A 203 21.56 11.86 -13.29
CA ARG A 203 22.76 12.03 -14.12
C ARG A 203 22.36 12.30 -15.56
N ILE A 204 22.87 13.40 -16.12
CA ILE A 204 22.64 13.80 -17.51
C ILE A 204 23.89 13.49 -18.33
N LYS A 205 23.78 12.51 -19.23
CA LYS A 205 24.90 12.04 -20.06
C LYS A 205 25.35 13.09 -21.05
N ALA A 206 26.67 13.22 -21.22
CA ALA A 206 27.31 13.98 -22.31
C ALA A 206 26.92 15.47 -22.43
N ILE A 207 26.28 16.04 -21.41
CA ILE A 207 25.97 17.47 -21.29
C ILE A 207 26.82 18.06 -20.18
N SER A 208 27.48 19.19 -20.44
CA SER A 208 28.21 19.92 -19.41
C SER A 208 27.25 20.70 -18.49
N ASP A 209 27.66 20.89 -17.24
CA ASP A 209 26.96 21.69 -16.24
C ASP A 209 26.65 23.11 -16.74
N THR A 210 27.55 23.69 -17.53
CA THR A 210 27.35 25.00 -18.16
C THR A 210 26.33 25.02 -19.29
N GLN A 211 25.99 23.87 -19.90
CA GLN A 211 24.95 23.75 -20.91
C GLN A 211 23.58 23.46 -20.28
N LEU A 212 23.56 22.73 -19.17
CA LEU A 212 22.38 22.46 -18.35
C LEU A 212 22.06 23.63 -17.41
N VAL A 213 22.06 24.86 -17.90
CA VAL A 213 21.71 26.03 -17.06
C VAL A 213 20.27 25.94 -16.54
N GLU A 214 20.01 26.58 -15.40
CA GLU A 214 18.73 26.59 -14.67
C GLU A 214 17.49 26.84 -15.55
N SER A 215 17.62 27.55 -16.68
CA SER A 215 16.50 27.77 -17.62
C SER A 215 15.91 26.51 -18.25
N ARG A 216 16.60 25.36 -18.17
CA ARG A 216 16.07 24.06 -18.62
C ARG A 216 15.36 23.30 -17.49
N LEU A 217 15.55 23.72 -16.25
CA LEU A 217 14.89 23.16 -15.07
C LEU A 217 13.54 23.87 -14.86
N ILE A 218 12.50 23.08 -14.61
CA ILE A 218 11.16 23.57 -14.32
C ILE A 218 10.91 23.40 -12.83
N PHE A 219 10.60 24.51 -12.15
CA PHE A 219 10.32 24.58 -10.71
C PHE A 219 8.88 25.02 -10.40
N ASP A 220 8.05 25.30 -11.42
CA ASP A 220 6.68 25.79 -11.24
C ASP A 220 5.61 24.77 -11.61
N ASN A 221 4.39 24.98 -11.09
CA ASN A 221 3.23 24.10 -11.29
C ASN A 221 2.61 24.20 -12.70
N THR A 222 3.30 24.78 -13.69
CA THR A 222 2.72 25.01 -15.03
C THR A 222 2.53 23.72 -15.83
N ILE A 223 3.25 22.66 -15.46
CA ILE A 223 2.96 21.28 -15.89
C ILE A 223 2.26 20.58 -14.73
N SER A 224 0.94 20.77 -14.67
CA SER A 224 0.07 19.98 -13.81
C SER A 224 0.02 18.56 -14.37
N ILE A 225 0.62 17.61 -13.66
CA ILE A 225 0.46 16.16 -13.89
C ILE A 225 -0.97 15.66 -13.59
N ASN A 226 -1.92 16.58 -13.38
CA ASN A 226 -3.28 16.35 -12.92
C ASN A 226 -4.36 16.59 -14.00
N GLU A 227 -4.01 16.84 -15.26
CA GLU A 227 -5.00 16.94 -16.35
C GLU A 227 -5.07 15.65 -17.18
N VAL A 228 -5.53 14.57 -16.54
CA VAL A 228 -6.06 13.39 -17.22
C VAL A 228 -7.56 13.63 -17.48
N PRO A 229 -8.05 13.61 -18.72
CA PRO A 229 -9.47 13.47 -19.00
C PRO A 229 -9.89 12.02 -18.69
N GLN A 230 -10.28 11.75 -17.44
CA GLN A 230 -11.03 10.54 -17.11
C GLN A 230 -12.41 10.61 -17.79
N THR A 231 -12.63 9.81 -18.82
CA THR A 231 -13.99 9.56 -19.33
C THR A 231 -14.41 8.11 -19.10
N ALA A 232 -15.36 7.98 -18.16
CA ALA A 232 -16.40 6.96 -17.99
C ALA A 232 -16.11 5.69 -17.15
N SER A 233 -16.18 5.90 -15.83
CA SER A 233 -16.88 5.09 -14.81
C SER A 233 -16.75 3.56 -14.85
N SER A 234 -15.69 3.05 -14.23
CA SER A 234 -15.81 2.36 -12.95
C SER A 234 -15.13 3.23 -11.88
N ILE A 235 -15.64 3.26 -10.64
CA ILE A 235 -14.97 4.02 -9.57
C ILE A 235 -13.74 3.20 -9.18
N GLN A 236 -12.65 3.33 -9.94
CA GLN A 236 -11.32 3.11 -9.41
C GLN A 236 -11.06 4.29 -8.47
N SER A 237 -10.75 4.01 -7.20
CA SER A 237 -10.54 5.02 -6.18
C SER A 237 -9.37 5.91 -6.59
N SER A 238 -9.66 7.08 -7.15
CA SER A 238 -8.62 8.09 -7.38
C SER A 238 -8.02 8.45 -6.02
N PHE A 239 -6.71 8.28 -5.87
CA PHE A 239 -6.00 8.58 -4.64
C PHE A 239 -6.31 10.01 -4.15
N ASN A 240 -6.68 10.16 -2.88
CA ASN A 240 -6.94 11.44 -2.25
C ASN A 240 -5.85 11.77 -1.21
N SER A 241 -5.22 12.93 -1.31
CA SER A 241 -4.15 13.33 -0.37
C SER A 241 -4.59 13.48 1.10
N THR A 242 -5.89 13.46 1.39
CA THR A 242 -6.40 13.41 2.77
C THR A 242 -6.62 11.98 3.26
N PHE A 243 -7.39 11.17 2.52
CA PHE A 243 -7.87 9.87 2.98
C PHE A 243 -7.41 8.67 2.13
N GLY A 244 -6.47 8.88 1.21
CA GLY A 244 -5.97 7.86 0.29
C GLY A 244 -7.07 7.31 -0.61
N TYR A 245 -7.17 6.00 -0.68
CA TYR A 245 -8.11 5.29 -1.57
C TYR A 245 -9.55 5.22 -1.03
N GLY A 246 -9.77 5.61 0.23
CA GLY A 246 -11.11 5.68 0.82
C GLY A 246 -11.32 4.72 1.96
N LEU A 247 -12.59 4.50 2.30
CA LEU A 247 -13.00 3.65 3.41
C LEU A 247 -12.83 2.18 3.06
N VAL A 248 -12.16 1.41 3.92
CA VAL A 248 -12.03 -0.05 3.74
C VAL A 248 -13.41 -0.73 3.66
N ASP A 249 -13.62 -1.58 2.66
CA ASP A 249 -14.86 -2.34 2.45
C ASP A 249 -14.55 -3.85 2.44
N ALA A 250 -14.79 -4.52 3.58
CA ALA A 250 -14.50 -5.95 3.75
C ALA A 250 -15.32 -6.83 2.79
N SER A 251 -16.54 -6.42 2.49
CA SER A 251 -17.45 -7.15 1.60
C SER A 251 -16.92 -7.16 0.18
N ALA A 252 -16.57 -5.98 -0.35
CA ALA A 252 -15.97 -5.84 -1.67
C ALA A 252 -14.61 -6.55 -1.75
N ALA A 253 -13.77 -6.39 -0.72
CA ALA A 253 -12.45 -6.99 -0.68
C ALA A 253 -12.49 -8.53 -0.72
N VAL A 254 -13.31 -9.15 0.14
CA VAL A 254 -13.40 -10.63 0.22
C VAL A 254 -14.15 -11.20 -0.99
N ALA A 255 -15.12 -10.47 -1.56
CA ALA A 255 -15.73 -10.84 -2.83
C ALA A 255 -14.68 -10.87 -3.96
N SER A 256 -13.85 -9.83 -4.06
CA SER A 256 -12.76 -9.77 -5.04
C SER A 256 -11.76 -10.93 -4.87
N ALA A 257 -11.31 -11.18 -3.64
CA ALA A 257 -10.37 -12.25 -3.32
C ALA A 257 -10.85 -13.67 -3.70
N THR A 258 -12.17 -13.87 -3.76
CA THR A 258 -12.81 -15.14 -4.10
C THR A 258 -13.33 -15.19 -5.53
N GLY A 259 -13.17 -14.10 -6.31
CA GLY A 259 -13.77 -13.96 -7.64
C GLY A 259 -15.31 -13.99 -7.62
N ALA A 260 -15.91 -13.63 -6.48
CA ALA A 260 -17.35 -13.59 -6.28
C ALA A 260 -17.93 -12.22 -6.69
N ALA A 261 -19.24 -12.20 -6.98
CA ALA A 261 -19.97 -10.94 -7.08
C ALA A 261 -20.05 -10.24 -5.70
N PRO A 262 -20.22 -8.91 -5.65
CA PRO A 262 -20.34 -8.17 -4.40
C PRO A 262 -21.38 -8.79 -3.47
N PHE A 263 -21.05 -8.94 -2.19
CA PHE A 263 -21.97 -9.55 -1.24
C PHE A 263 -23.17 -8.62 -0.98
N PRO A 264 -24.37 -9.18 -0.83
CA PRO A 264 -25.56 -8.37 -0.56
C PRO A 264 -25.41 -7.68 0.80
N ASP A 265 -25.75 -6.39 0.85
CA ASP A 265 -25.82 -5.64 2.11
C ASP A 265 -26.76 -6.36 3.09
N ILE A 266 -26.39 -6.36 4.36
CA ILE A 266 -27.24 -6.89 5.43
C ILE A 266 -27.65 -5.77 6.39
N PRO A 267 -28.70 -5.96 7.21
CA PRO A 267 -29.07 -4.94 8.19
C PRO A 267 -27.97 -4.72 9.22
N ASP A 268 -27.59 -3.45 9.41
CA ASP A 268 -26.64 -3.01 10.43
C ASP A 268 -26.95 -3.61 11.81
N ILE A 269 -25.90 -4.04 12.50
CA ILE A 269 -25.96 -4.44 13.92
C ILE A 269 -26.28 -3.20 14.77
N GLY A 270 -25.67 -2.07 14.42
CA GLY A 270 -25.86 -0.77 15.04
C GLY A 270 -25.29 -0.67 16.46
N GLY A 271 -25.69 0.41 17.15
CA GLY A 271 -25.27 0.66 18.53
C GLY A 271 -23.79 0.99 18.64
N ASN A 272 -23.07 0.27 19.51
CA ASN A 272 -21.65 0.49 19.76
C ASN A 272 -20.73 -0.25 18.76
N GLN A 273 -21.30 -1.07 17.86
CA GLN A 273 -20.54 -1.86 16.87
C GLN A 273 -20.59 -1.23 15.47
N TRP A 274 -20.83 0.08 15.40
CA TRP A 274 -20.96 0.82 14.15
C TRP A 274 -19.74 0.68 13.22
N GLY A 275 -18.54 0.47 13.77
CA GLY A 275 -17.33 0.26 12.99
C GLY A 275 -17.41 -1.02 12.13
N LEU A 276 -18.04 -2.08 12.66
CA LEU A 276 -18.23 -3.34 11.93
C LEU A 276 -19.18 -3.16 10.75
N ASP A 277 -20.26 -2.40 10.97
CA ASP A 277 -21.22 -2.05 9.92
C ASP A 277 -20.55 -1.19 8.84
N LEU A 278 -19.75 -0.20 9.26
CA LEU A 278 -19.10 0.73 8.34
C LEU A 278 -18.08 0.04 7.41
N VAL A 279 -17.36 -0.97 7.90
CA VAL A 279 -16.44 -1.78 7.07
C VAL A 279 -17.11 -2.98 6.40
N LYS A 280 -18.42 -3.18 6.60
CA LYS A 280 -19.20 -4.32 6.06
C LYS A 280 -18.66 -5.71 6.45
N ALA A 281 -18.17 -5.86 7.67
CA ALA A 281 -17.76 -7.16 8.19
C ALA A 281 -18.93 -8.17 8.31
N PRO A 282 -20.15 -7.76 8.72
CA PRO A 282 -21.28 -8.69 8.85
C PRO A 282 -21.67 -9.39 7.54
N GLU A 283 -21.58 -8.70 6.40
CA GLU A 283 -21.79 -9.23 5.05
C GLU A 283 -20.86 -10.41 4.76
N VAL A 284 -19.58 -10.26 5.15
CA VAL A 284 -18.53 -11.27 4.97
C VAL A 284 -18.79 -12.49 5.87
N TRP A 285 -19.17 -12.28 7.13
CA TRP A 285 -19.51 -13.39 8.04
C TRP A 285 -20.70 -14.20 7.54
N ASN A 286 -21.65 -13.56 6.86
CA ASN A 286 -22.79 -14.24 6.25
C ASN A 286 -22.37 -15.15 5.06
N GLN A 287 -21.19 -14.94 4.49
CA GLN A 287 -20.56 -15.85 3.53
C GLN A 287 -19.75 -16.98 4.18
N GLY A 288 -19.56 -16.93 5.51
CA GLY A 288 -18.86 -17.96 6.28
C GLY A 288 -17.38 -17.69 6.53
N PHE A 289 -16.86 -16.52 6.15
CA PHE A 289 -15.50 -16.11 6.47
C PHE A 289 -15.49 -15.32 7.78
N GLN A 290 -14.75 -15.77 8.79
CA GLN A 290 -14.65 -15.14 10.11
C GLN A 290 -13.19 -15.09 10.62
N GLY A 291 -12.20 -15.39 9.79
CA GLY A 291 -10.78 -15.40 10.14
C GLY A 291 -10.25 -16.78 10.57
N GLU A 292 -10.96 -17.87 10.29
CA GLU A 292 -10.55 -19.22 10.71
C GLU A 292 -9.16 -19.59 10.18
N GLY A 293 -8.28 -20.01 11.09
CA GLY A 293 -6.94 -20.49 10.75
C GLY A 293 -5.91 -19.39 10.51
N ILE A 294 -6.30 -18.12 10.70
CA ILE A 294 -5.42 -16.96 10.51
C ILE A 294 -4.87 -16.49 11.85
N VAL A 295 -3.57 -16.17 11.88
CA VAL A 295 -2.89 -15.59 13.03
C VAL A 295 -2.60 -14.11 12.76
N VAL A 296 -3.08 -13.24 13.65
CA VAL A 296 -2.81 -11.80 13.63
C VAL A 296 -1.91 -11.44 14.81
N ALA A 297 -0.72 -10.96 14.53
CA ALA A 297 0.18 -10.42 15.54
C ALA A 297 -0.21 -8.99 15.91
N VAL A 298 -0.41 -8.75 17.20
CA VAL A 298 -0.70 -7.42 17.77
C VAL A 298 0.57 -6.94 18.44
N ILE A 299 1.26 -6.00 17.79
CA ILE A 299 2.47 -5.34 18.31
C ILE A 299 2.05 -4.06 19.01
N ASP A 300 1.94 -4.12 20.34
CA ASP A 300 1.29 -3.06 21.14
C ASP A 300 1.73 -3.11 22.63
N SER A 301 0.89 -2.71 23.59
CA SER A 301 1.10 -2.77 25.04
C SER A 301 0.94 -4.15 25.66
N GLY A 302 0.73 -5.18 24.84
CA GLY A 302 0.35 -6.54 25.26
C GLY A 302 -1.16 -6.76 25.20
N VAL A 303 -1.61 -7.96 25.57
CA VAL A 303 -3.02 -8.35 25.50
C VAL A 303 -3.43 -9.04 26.79
N ASP A 304 -4.57 -8.64 27.38
CA ASP A 304 -5.18 -9.36 28.48
C ASP A 304 -5.87 -10.64 27.98
N ASN A 305 -5.08 -11.73 27.92
CA ASN A 305 -5.56 -13.05 27.53
C ASN A 305 -6.60 -13.66 28.50
N THR A 306 -6.85 -13.02 29.65
CA THR A 306 -7.90 -13.45 30.61
C THR A 306 -9.23 -12.76 30.36
N HIS A 307 -9.29 -11.78 29.45
CA HIS A 307 -10.53 -11.10 29.12
C HIS A 307 -11.56 -12.10 28.56
N PRO A 308 -12.83 -12.09 29.04
CA PRO A 308 -13.83 -13.05 28.60
C PRO A 308 -14.09 -13.08 27.09
N GLU A 309 -13.96 -11.93 26.41
CA GLU A 309 -14.13 -11.79 24.95
C GLU A 309 -12.96 -12.33 24.12
N LEU A 310 -11.77 -12.39 24.71
CA LEU A 310 -10.55 -12.89 24.05
C LEU A 310 -10.23 -14.34 24.44
N THR A 311 -11.02 -14.92 25.35
CA THR A 311 -10.86 -16.31 25.75
C THR A 311 -11.09 -17.23 24.55
N GLY A 312 -10.08 -18.04 24.22
CA GLY A 312 -10.09 -18.92 23.06
C GLY A 312 -9.67 -18.24 21.75
N GLN A 313 -9.41 -16.93 21.77
CA GLN A 313 -8.96 -16.15 20.62
C GLN A 313 -7.44 -15.92 20.60
N MET A 314 -6.74 -16.26 21.67
CA MET A 314 -5.28 -16.15 21.70
C MET A 314 -4.63 -17.26 20.86
N TRP A 315 -3.61 -16.87 20.10
CA TRP A 315 -2.63 -17.79 19.54
C TRP A 315 -1.87 -18.48 20.67
N SER A 316 -1.39 -19.68 20.39
CA SER A 316 -0.51 -20.41 21.29
C SER A 316 0.67 -20.97 20.52
N ASN A 317 1.88 -20.74 21.00
CA ASN A 317 3.06 -21.38 20.43
C ASN A 317 2.96 -22.90 20.62
N SER A 318 2.80 -23.64 19.52
CA SER A 318 2.69 -25.09 19.55
C SER A 318 4.02 -25.81 19.75
N GLY A 319 5.13 -25.09 19.61
CA GLY A 319 6.49 -25.56 19.89
C GLY A 319 6.83 -25.60 21.37
N GLU A 320 6.13 -24.82 22.19
CA GLU A 320 6.41 -24.63 23.61
C GLU A 320 5.68 -25.60 24.55
N ILE A 321 6.35 -26.00 25.64
CA ILE A 321 5.72 -26.65 26.80
C ILE A 321 5.58 -25.63 27.93
N PRO A 322 4.36 -25.10 28.19
CA PRO A 322 4.20 -23.93 29.04
C PRO A 322 4.74 -24.09 30.46
N ASN A 323 5.53 -23.11 30.90
CA ASN A 323 6.07 -22.94 32.24
C ASN A 323 7.08 -24.02 32.67
N ASN A 324 7.86 -24.55 31.73
CA ASN A 324 8.92 -25.51 32.04
C ASN A 324 10.31 -24.85 32.21
N GLY A 325 10.43 -23.55 31.86
CA GLY A 325 11.66 -22.76 31.92
C GLY A 325 12.65 -23.05 30.79
N ILE A 326 12.19 -23.61 29.68
CA ILE A 326 12.97 -24.03 28.52
C ILE A 326 12.42 -23.32 27.28
N ASP A 327 13.29 -23.02 26.33
CA ASP A 327 12.95 -22.65 24.96
C ASP A 327 12.89 -23.97 24.17
N ASP A 328 11.69 -24.50 23.99
CA ASP A 328 11.46 -25.86 23.47
C ASP A 328 11.54 -25.92 21.94
N ASP A 329 11.32 -24.80 21.26
CA ASP A 329 11.38 -24.68 19.80
C ASP A 329 12.68 -24.02 19.27
N ASP A 330 13.59 -23.62 20.17
CA ASP A 330 14.90 -23.01 19.88
C ASP A 330 14.76 -21.70 19.10
N ASN A 331 13.67 -20.96 19.34
CA ASN A 331 13.38 -19.68 18.70
C ASN A 331 14.04 -18.48 19.41
N GLY A 332 14.64 -18.70 20.60
CA GLY A 332 15.30 -17.71 21.44
C GLY A 332 14.46 -17.17 22.59
N TYR A 333 13.22 -17.64 22.76
CA TYR A 333 12.21 -17.07 23.67
C TYR A 333 11.62 -18.14 24.60
N ILE A 334 12.17 -18.23 25.81
CA ILE A 334 11.78 -19.24 26.81
C ILE A 334 10.29 -19.14 27.18
N ASP A 335 9.54 -20.23 27.04
CA ASP A 335 8.14 -20.35 27.47
C ASP A 335 7.20 -19.30 26.83
N ASP A 336 7.45 -18.82 25.62
CA ASP A 336 6.69 -17.78 24.89
C ASP A 336 5.30 -18.21 24.39
N THR A 337 4.56 -18.89 25.27
CA THR A 337 3.33 -19.65 24.99
C THR A 337 2.25 -18.84 24.27
N TRP A 338 2.15 -17.52 24.48
CA TRP A 338 1.12 -16.66 23.89
C TRP A 338 1.71 -15.48 23.10
N GLY A 339 3.03 -15.49 22.90
CA GLY A 339 3.84 -14.39 22.40
C GLY A 339 4.85 -13.92 23.44
N TRP A 340 5.40 -12.73 23.25
CA TRP A 340 6.58 -12.26 24.00
C TRP A 340 6.46 -10.81 24.48
N ASP A 341 6.99 -10.55 25.68
CA ASP A 341 7.18 -9.20 26.22
C ASP A 341 8.60 -8.72 25.92
N PHE A 342 8.73 -7.86 24.91
CA PHE A 342 10.02 -7.26 24.53
C PHE A 342 10.45 -6.13 25.47
N VAL A 343 9.52 -5.54 26.22
CA VAL A 343 9.82 -4.46 27.18
C VAL A 343 10.59 -5.01 28.37
N ASN A 344 10.11 -6.12 28.94
CA ASN A 344 10.72 -6.77 30.10
C ASN A 344 11.63 -7.95 29.73
N ASN A 345 11.58 -8.39 28.47
CA ASN A 345 12.27 -9.56 27.96
C ASN A 345 11.88 -10.84 28.73
N ASP A 346 10.58 -11.09 28.78
CA ASP A 346 9.98 -12.28 29.40
C ASP A 346 8.77 -12.81 28.62
N ASN A 347 8.22 -13.92 29.10
CA ASN A 347 7.12 -14.65 28.45
C ASN A 347 5.72 -14.18 28.85
N GLY A 348 5.61 -13.00 29.48
CA GLY A 348 4.36 -12.46 29.97
C GLY A 348 3.89 -11.24 29.18
N PRO A 349 3.45 -11.37 27.90
CA PRO A 349 2.98 -10.25 27.07
C PRO A 349 1.57 -9.77 27.48
N ARG A 350 1.35 -9.61 28.78
CA ARG A 350 0.10 -9.12 29.35
C ARG A 350 0.01 -7.62 29.15
N ASP A 351 -1.20 -7.17 28.85
CA ASP A 351 -1.47 -5.75 28.73
C ASP A 351 -1.31 -5.01 30.07
N GLU A 352 -0.61 -3.89 30.02
CA GLU A 352 -0.38 -2.96 31.14
C GLU A 352 -0.90 -1.53 30.87
N GLU A 353 -1.53 -1.29 29.72
CA GLU A 353 -2.10 0.02 29.36
C GLU A 353 -3.62 -0.08 29.06
N SER A 354 -4.06 -1.20 28.48
CA SER A 354 -5.40 -1.49 27.90
C SER A 354 -5.52 -1.23 26.40
N HIS A 355 -4.62 -0.46 25.80
CA HIS A 355 -4.60 -0.19 24.37
C HIS A 355 -4.53 -1.48 23.55
N GLY A 356 -3.54 -2.35 23.80
CA GLY A 356 -3.38 -3.59 23.04
C GLY A 356 -4.53 -4.60 23.20
N THR A 357 -5.17 -4.68 24.37
CA THR A 357 -6.40 -5.47 24.57
C THR A 357 -7.56 -4.95 23.72
N HIS A 358 -7.68 -3.62 23.60
CA HIS A 358 -8.70 -2.97 22.77
C HIS A 358 -8.47 -3.22 21.28
N ILE A 359 -7.21 -3.13 20.84
CA ILE A 359 -6.78 -3.49 19.48
C ILE A 359 -7.13 -4.96 19.17
N ALA A 360 -6.69 -5.89 20.03
CA ALA A 360 -6.95 -7.32 19.87
C ALA A 360 -8.45 -7.64 19.81
N GLY A 361 -9.27 -6.96 20.61
CA GLY A 361 -10.73 -7.08 20.58
C GLY A 361 -11.35 -6.61 19.28
N THR A 362 -10.90 -5.49 18.75
CA THR A 362 -11.38 -4.95 17.48
C THR A 362 -11.09 -5.90 16.31
N ILE A 363 -9.95 -6.62 16.37
CA ILE A 363 -9.61 -7.65 15.39
C ILE A 363 -10.45 -8.91 15.60
N ALA A 364 -10.42 -9.51 16.79
CA ALA A 364 -10.83 -10.90 16.98
C ALA A 364 -11.64 -11.18 18.25
N ALA A 365 -12.33 -10.21 18.86
CA ALA A 365 -13.32 -10.51 19.90
C ALA A 365 -14.35 -11.52 19.35
N LYS A 366 -14.58 -12.60 20.09
CA LYS A 366 -15.38 -13.73 19.61
C LYS A 366 -16.82 -13.32 19.31
N ARG A 367 -17.41 -13.96 18.29
CA ARG A 367 -18.80 -13.71 17.88
C ARG A 367 -19.77 -14.65 18.60
N ASP A 368 -19.99 -14.44 19.90
CA ASP A 368 -20.90 -15.27 20.72
C ASP A 368 -22.18 -14.56 21.19
N GLY A 369 -22.35 -13.28 20.80
CA GLY A 369 -23.50 -12.45 21.15
C GLY A 369 -23.40 -11.76 22.51
N VAL A 370 -22.23 -11.81 23.16
CA VAL A 370 -21.90 -11.05 24.36
C VAL A 370 -20.92 -9.93 23.98
N GLY A 371 -21.00 -8.80 24.68
CA GLY A 371 -20.00 -7.74 24.57
C GLY A 371 -19.87 -7.14 23.16
N THR A 372 -18.68 -7.29 22.59
CA THR A 372 -18.26 -6.78 21.28
C THR A 372 -17.80 -7.93 20.40
N THR A 373 -17.91 -7.79 19.08
CA THR A 373 -17.38 -8.72 18.09
C THR A 373 -16.27 -8.06 17.29
N GLY A 374 -15.18 -8.77 17.04
CA GLY A 374 -14.09 -8.30 16.19
C GLY A 374 -14.40 -8.48 14.70
N VAL A 375 -13.67 -7.80 13.82
CA VAL A 375 -13.83 -7.93 12.36
C VAL A 375 -13.60 -9.36 11.87
N ALA A 376 -12.58 -10.04 12.41
CA ALA A 376 -12.23 -11.44 12.14
C ALA A 376 -12.37 -12.29 13.42
N PRO A 377 -13.60 -12.59 13.86
CA PRO A 377 -13.87 -13.11 15.21
C PRO A 377 -13.41 -14.56 15.45
N ASN A 378 -12.82 -15.24 14.47
CA ASN A 378 -12.22 -16.57 14.60
C ASN A 378 -10.71 -16.59 14.32
N ALA A 379 -10.10 -15.42 14.03
CA ALA A 379 -8.64 -15.28 13.97
C ALA A 379 -8.00 -15.49 15.35
N LYS A 380 -6.71 -15.83 15.37
CA LYS A 380 -5.91 -15.99 16.58
C LYS A 380 -4.99 -14.80 16.80
N ILE A 381 -4.96 -14.27 18.01
CA ILE A 381 -4.13 -13.11 18.38
C ILE A 381 -2.81 -13.58 18.99
N MET A 382 -1.70 -13.26 18.33
CA MET A 382 -0.36 -13.37 18.89
C MET A 382 -0.01 -12.06 19.60
N SER A 383 0.23 -12.12 20.92
CA SER A 383 0.44 -10.93 21.76
C SER A 383 1.91 -10.55 21.83
N LEU A 384 2.28 -9.39 21.27
CA LEU A 384 3.66 -8.91 21.27
C LEU A 384 3.72 -7.56 21.97
N ARG A 385 4.23 -7.56 23.20
CA ARG A 385 4.32 -6.34 24.00
C ARG A 385 5.62 -5.59 23.69
N VAL A 386 5.49 -4.38 23.18
CA VAL A 386 6.58 -3.44 22.87
C VAL A 386 6.39 -2.07 23.52
N LEU A 387 5.21 -1.80 24.11
CA LEU A 387 4.91 -0.57 24.85
C LEU A 387 4.80 -0.86 26.36
N ASN A 388 5.35 0.05 27.18
CA ASN A 388 5.23 -0.02 28.63
C ASN A 388 3.86 0.53 29.12
N ASP A 389 3.67 0.59 30.43
CA ASP A 389 2.47 1.11 31.12
C ASP A 389 2.21 2.62 30.90
N GLU A 390 3.16 3.32 30.28
CA GLU A 390 3.04 4.73 29.87
C GLU A 390 2.80 4.88 28.36
N GLY A 391 2.64 3.77 27.62
CA GLY A 391 2.49 3.77 26.16
C GLY A 391 3.79 4.05 25.39
N VAL A 392 4.94 3.95 26.05
CA VAL A 392 6.26 4.24 25.47
C VAL A 392 6.98 2.94 25.11
N GLY A 393 7.51 2.88 23.88
CA GLY A 393 8.28 1.75 23.37
C GLY A 393 9.62 2.16 22.76
N ARG A 394 10.39 1.16 22.33
CA ARG A 394 11.65 1.34 21.59
C ARG A 394 11.49 0.76 20.19
N VAL A 395 12.00 1.46 19.18
CA VAL A 395 11.97 0.97 17.79
C VAL A 395 12.66 -0.39 17.65
N SER A 396 13.72 -0.65 18.42
CA SER A 396 14.38 -1.96 18.45
C SER A 396 13.46 -3.11 18.84
N ASP A 397 12.51 -2.84 19.73
CA ASP A 397 11.61 -3.83 20.28
C ASP A 397 10.48 -4.09 19.26
N GLY A 398 10.01 -3.03 18.59
CA GLY A 398 9.12 -3.14 17.42
C GLY A 398 9.71 -3.97 16.28
N ILE A 399 10.98 -3.71 15.90
CA ILE A 399 11.68 -4.50 14.88
C ILE A 399 11.76 -5.97 15.29
N SER A 400 12.14 -6.24 16.54
CA SER A 400 12.25 -7.61 17.05
C SER A 400 10.90 -8.32 17.07
N ALA A 401 9.83 -7.60 17.42
CA ALA A 401 8.47 -8.11 17.38
C ALA A 401 7.98 -8.43 15.96
N ILE A 402 8.32 -7.60 14.96
CA ILE A 402 8.00 -7.89 13.55
C ILE A 402 8.66 -9.20 13.12
N LEU A 403 9.96 -9.34 13.38
CA LEU A 403 10.69 -10.57 13.02
C LEU A 403 10.13 -11.79 13.76
N TYR A 404 9.87 -11.66 15.07
CA TYR A 404 9.25 -12.72 15.86
C TYR A 404 7.90 -13.15 15.28
N ALA A 405 7.03 -12.19 14.92
CA ALA A 405 5.71 -12.48 14.37
C ALA A 405 5.81 -13.33 13.11
N VAL A 406 6.70 -12.95 12.20
CA VAL A 406 6.92 -13.64 10.93
C VAL A 406 7.47 -15.06 11.16
N GLU A 407 8.50 -15.20 12.01
CA GLU A 407 9.10 -16.51 12.29
C GLU A 407 8.17 -17.47 13.03
N ASN A 408 7.21 -16.94 13.81
CA ASN A 408 6.21 -17.72 14.53
C ASN A 408 4.87 -17.87 13.78
N GLY A 409 4.85 -17.54 12.49
CA GLY A 409 3.73 -17.85 11.60
C GLY A 409 2.53 -16.91 11.72
N ALA A 410 2.75 -15.63 11.97
CA ALA A 410 1.72 -14.61 11.76
C ALA A 410 1.39 -14.48 10.26
N ASP A 411 0.12 -14.30 9.93
CA ASP A 411 -0.35 -13.99 8.58
C ASP A 411 -0.53 -12.48 8.37
N VAL A 412 -0.84 -11.76 9.46
CA VAL A 412 -1.07 -10.32 9.47
C VAL A 412 -0.40 -9.72 10.71
N ILE A 413 0.22 -8.55 10.55
CA ILE A 413 0.76 -7.75 11.65
C ILE A 413 -0.07 -6.47 11.75
N ASN A 414 -0.65 -6.23 12.92
CA ASN A 414 -1.21 -4.94 13.31
C ASN A 414 -0.17 -4.17 14.11
N PHE A 415 0.24 -3.00 13.61
CA PHE A 415 1.21 -2.13 14.26
C PHE A 415 0.61 -0.75 14.58
N SER A 416 0.18 -0.55 15.83
CA SER A 416 -0.51 0.67 16.28
C SER A 416 0.42 1.61 17.06
N SER A 417 1.68 1.73 16.63
CA SER A 417 2.68 2.65 17.18
C SER A 417 3.43 3.37 16.06
N GLY A 418 4.10 4.48 16.37
CA GLY A 418 4.84 5.20 15.35
C GLY A 418 5.75 6.32 15.88
N GLY A 419 6.58 6.83 14.98
CA GLY A 419 7.59 7.86 15.25
C GLY A 419 7.83 8.76 14.04
N ARG A 420 8.56 9.86 14.27
CA ARG A 420 8.75 10.92 13.25
C ARG A 420 9.84 10.63 12.22
N ASN A 421 10.72 9.67 12.50
CA ASN A 421 11.94 9.46 11.73
C ASN A 421 11.90 8.11 11.04
N LEU A 422 12.39 8.07 9.80
CA LEU A 422 12.68 6.82 9.10
C LEU A 422 13.73 6.03 9.88
N VAL A 423 13.48 4.75 10.06
CA VAL A 423 14.45 3.79 10.58
C VAL A 423 14.65 2.69 9.53
N PRO A 424 15.76 2.68 8.77
CA PRO A 424 15.95 1.75 7.67
C PRO A 424 15.81 0.27 8.05
N SER A 425 16.25 -0.10 9.26
CA SER A 425 16.10 -1.49 9.74
C SER A 425 14.66 -1.87 10.09
N GLU A 426 13.77 -0.90 10.30
CA GLU A 426 12.33 -1.14 10.44
C GLU A 426 11.70 -1.41 9.07
N LEU A 427 12.09 -0.66 8.04
CA LEU A 427 11.72 -0.95 6.65
C LEU A 427 12.20 -2.35 6.22
N ASP A 428 13.45 -2.73 6.53
CA ASP A 428 13.96 -4.07 6.21
C ASP A 428 13.13 -5.18 6.89
N ALA A 429 12.66 -4.96 8.12
CA ALA A 429 11.81 -5.93 8.83
C ALA A 429 10.39 -6.01 8.23
N ILE A 430 9.84 -4.89 7.76
CA ILE A 430 8.53 -4.87 7.08
C ILE A 430 8.64 -5.57 5.71
N ARG A 431 9.70 -5.30 4.95
CA ARG A 431 10.01 -6.01 3.70
C ARG A 431 10.13 -7.52 3.95
N TYR A 432 10.86 -7.90 5.00
CA TYR A 432 11.01 -9.30 5.40
C TYR A 432 9.67 -10.01 5.66
N ALA A 433 8.71 -9.30 6.27
CA ALA A 433 7.35 -9.78 6.50
C ALA A 433 6.59 -9.96 5.18
N SER A 434 6.61 -8.95 4.30
CA SER A 434 5.93 -8.99 3.00
C SER A 434 6.47 -10.12 2.10
N ASP A 435 7.80 -10.30 2.03
CA ASP A 435 8.47 -11.38 1.29
C ASP A 435 8.04 -12.79 1.74
N ARG A 436 7.51 -12.91 2.97
CA ARG A 436 6.99 -14.17 3.55
C ARG A 436 5.47 -14.26 3.54
N GLY A 437 4.81 -13.32 2.88
CA GLY A 437 3.36 -13.30 2.73
C GLY A 437 2.62 -12.82 3.97
N VAL A 438 3.29 -12.09 4.87
CA VAL A 438 2.69 -11.48 6.05
C VAL A 438 2.29 -10.04 5.75
N VAL A 439 1.01 -9.72 5.85
CA VAL A 439 0.47 -8.38 5.57
C VAL A 439 0.79 -7.44 6.73
N PHE A 440 1.42 -6.30 6.47
CA PHE A 440 1.75 -5.31 7.50
C PHE A 440 0.78 -4.14 7.47
N VAL A 441 0.09 -3.87 8.57
CA VAL A 441 -0.93 -2.80 8.67
C VAL A 441 -0.55 -1.86 9.81
N SER A 442 -0.47 -0.55 9.53
CA SER A 442 0.06 0.41 10.49
C SER A 442 -0.73 1.72 10.60
N ALA A 443 -0.80 2.25 11.82
CA ALA A 443 -1.53 3.47 12.13
C ALA A 443 -0.85 4.72 11.55
N ALA A 444 -1.62 5.57 10.86
CA ALA A 444 -1.08 6.78 10.23
C ALA A 444 -0.58 7.83 11.24
N GLY A 445 -1.06 7.79 12.49
CA GLY A 445 -0.73 8.73 13.56
C GLY A 445 -1.80 9.82 13.78
N ASN A 446 -1.79 10.41 14.97
CA ASN A 446 -2.88 11.26 15.49
C ASN A 446 -2.47 12.75 15.61
N GLY A 447 -1.56 13.21 14.76
CA GLY A 447 -0.97 14.55 14.83
C GLY A 447 -1.58 15.61 13.91
N SER A 448 -2.68 15.30 13.21
CA SER A 448 -3.31 16.15 12.18
C SER A 448 -2.33 16.62 11.10
N LEU A 449 -1.32 15.81 10.78
CA LEU A 449 -0.28 16.17 9.82
C LEU A 449 -0.75 15.98 8.38
N SER A 450 0.03 16.52 7.44
CA SER A 450 -0.18 16.35 6.00
C SER A 450 0.29 15.00 5.45
N SER A 451 0.94 14.16 6.25
CA SER A 451 1.46 12.85 5.87
C SER A 451 1.54 11.92 7.09
N PRO A 452 1.52 10.58 6.92
CA PRO A 452 1.60 9.64 8.02
C PRO A 452 2.93 9.73 8.78
N ASP A 453 2.97 9.31 10.05
CA ASP A 453 4.23 9.06 10.74
C ASP A 453 4.83 7.70 10.28
N TYR A 454 6.06 7.38 10.67
CA TYR A 454 6.67 6.06 10.42
C TYR A 454 6.20 5.05 11.49
N PRO A 455 5.98 3.77 11.15
CA PRO A 455 6.27 3.13 9.87
C PRO A 455 5.20 3.32 8.79
N ALA A 456 4.02 3.88 9.07
CA ALA A 456 2.93 4.01 8.09
C ALA A 456 3.32 4.77 6.82
N ARG A 457 4.26 5.72 6.88
CA ARG A 457 4.78 6.39 5.69
C ARG A 457 5.51 5.45 4.71
N LEU A 458 5.92 4.26 5.15
CA LEU A 458 6.57 3.23 4.33
C LEU A 458 5.59 2.43 3.45
N ALA A 459 4.28 2.68 3.56
CA ALA A 459 3.27 2.06 2.72
C ALA A 459 3.34 2.49 1.24
N ASN A 460 4.28 3.35 0.86
CA ASN A 460 4.67 3.53 -0.54
C ASN A 460 5.61 2.42 -1.05
N GLU A 461 6.21 1.66 -0.12
CA GLU A 461 7.06 0.51 -0.40
C GLU A 461 6.39 -0.82 -0.01
N TYR A 462 5.91 -0.94 1.22
CA TYR A 462 5.32 -2.17 1.78
C TYR A 462 4.26 -1.88 2.85
N GLY A 463 3.19 -2.67 2.86
CA GLY A 463 2.16 -2.62 3.88
C GLY A 463 1.15 -1.48 3.68
N ILE A 464 0.19 -1.38 4.59
CA ILE A 464 -0.96 -0.47 4.49
C ILE A 464 -0.91 0.56 5.62
N ALA A 465 -1.01 1.84 5.26
CA ALA A 465 -1.21 2.95 6.18
C ALA A 465 -2.70 3.17 6.44
N VAL A 466 -3.08 3.33 7.71
CA VAL A 466 -4.49 3.45 8.09
C VAL A 466 -4.80 4.77 8.77
N GLY A 467 -5.60 5.58 8.09
CA GLY A 467 -6.24 6.78 8.64
C GLY A 467 -7.55 6.49 9.36
N SER A 468 -8.07 7.50 10.05
CA SER A 468 -9.29 7.37 10.85
C SER A 468 -10.47 8.13 10.24
N VAL A 469 -11.66 7.52 10.33
CA VAL A 469 -12.96 8.18 10.18
C VAL A 469 -13.83 8.03 11.42
N ASP A 470 -14.77 8.95 11.58
CA ASP A 470 -15.83 8.89 12.60
C ASP A 470 -17.01 8.01 12.16
N ARG A 471 -18.04 7.94 13.03
CA ARG A 471 -19.28 7.18 12.80
C ARG A 471 -20.07 7.60 11.56
N ASN A 472 -19.84 8.79 11.03
CA ASN A 472 -20.50 9.30 9.83
C ASN A 472 -19.59 9.23 8.59
N ALA A 473 -18.49 8.47 8.66
CA ALA A 473 -17.45 8.42 7.64
C ALA A 473 -16.82 9.80 7.33
N GLN A 474 -16.84 10.73 8.30
CA GLN A 474 -16.07 11.97 8.23
C GLN A 474 -14.63 11.66 8.62
N PHE A 475 -13.66 12.16 7.86
CA PHE A 475 -12.25 12.04 8.18
C PHE A 475 -11.96 12.65 9.55
N SER A 476 -11.42 11.86 10.48
CA SER A 476 -11.20 12.29 11.85
C SER A 476 -10.15 13.39 11.89
N SER A 477 -10.47 14.52 12.52
CA SER A 477 -9.61 15.71 12.49
C SER A 477 -8.20 15.51 13.08
N PHE A 478 -8.03 14.54 13.98
CA PHE A 478 -6.74 14.17 14.56
C PHE A 478 -5.89 13.30 13.61
N SER A 479 -6.50 12.63 12.63
CA SER A 479 -5.80 11.67 11.77
C SER A 479 -4.78 12.38 10.91
N ASN A 480 -3.56 11.84 10.87
CA ASN A 480 -2.58 12.23 9.86
C ASN A 480 -3.12 11.85 8.48
N LYS A 481 -3.01 12.77 7.53
CA LYS A 481 -3.45 12.62 6.15
C LYS A 481 -2.53 11.71 5.34
N ALA A 482 -3.00 11.19 4.21
CA ALA A 482 -2.21 10.38 3.30
C ALA A 482 -1.01 11.15 2.70
N GLY A 483 -1.22 12.38 2.24
CA GLY A 483 -0.15 13.17 1.61
C GLY A 483 0.05 12.80 0.14
N GLY A 484 1.26 12.32 -0.21
CA GLY A 484 1.55 11.78 -1.55
C GLY A 484 0.96 10.39 -1.74
N GLU A 485 1.08 9.79 -2.93
CA GLU A 485 0.52 8.47 -3.22
C GLU A 485 1.26 7.36 -2.43
N LEU A 486 0.49 6.57 -1.70
CA LEU A 486 0.91 5.38 -0.95
C LEU A 486 -0.31 4.50 -0.66
N ASP A 487 -0.09 3.27 -0.22
CA ASP A 487 -1.13 2.30 0.14
C ASP A 487 -1.83 2.75 1.42
N TYR A 488 -2.77 3.68 1.26
CA TYR A 488 -3.47 4.35 2.36
C TYR A 488 -4.97 4.18 2.22
N VAL A 489 -5.60 3.66 3.27
CA VAL A 489 -7.06 3.60 3.43
C VAL A 489 -7.46 4.25 4.74
N VAL A 490 -8.74 4.58 4.88
CA VAL A 490 -9.32 4.98 6.17
C VAL A 490 -10.23 3.90 6.72
N ALA A 491 -10.32 3.84 8.04
CA ALA A 491 -11.17 2.90 8.75
C ALA A 491 -11.75 3.54 10.03
N PRO A 492 -12.76 2.92 10.67
CA PRO A 492 -13.38 3.44 11.88
C PRO A 492 -12.37 3.65 13.02
N GLY A 493 -12.15 4.91 13.42
CA GLY A 493 -11.23 5.24 14.52
C GLY A 493 -11.77 6.30 15.48
N GLY A 494 -12.98 6.84 15.25
CA GLY A 494 -13.68 7.72 16.18
C GLY A 494 -13.60 9.20 15.87
N ASP A 495 -14.30 10.03 16.64
CA ASP A 495 -14.32 11.49 16.48
C ASP A 495 -13.33 12.21 17.42
N GLY A 496 -12.75 11.49 18.38
CA GLY A 496 -11.60 11.94 19.16
C GLY A 496 -11.95 12.23 20.61
N PHE A 497 -11.41 13.32 21.17
CA PHE A 497 -11.66 13.67 22.57
C PHE A 497 -12.89 14.58 22.72
N PRO A 498 -13.74 14.35 23.75
CA PRO A 498 -13.61 13.31 24.79
C PRO A 498 -14.02 11.92 24.29
N GLU A 499 -13.38 10.87 24.84
CA GLU A 499 -13.75 9.49 24.53
C GLU A 499 -15.22 9.21 24.88
N ASP A 500 -16.03 8.97 23.85
CA ASP A 500 -17.46 8.75 24.01
C ASP A 500 -18.05 7.80 22.94
N ALA A 501 -19.37 7.79 22.81
CA ALA A 501 -20.05 6.93 21.85
C ALA A 501 -19.71 7.25 20.38
N GLY A 502 -19.10 8.38 20.06
CA GLY A 502 -18.50 8.68 18.77
C GLY A 502 -17.33 7.77 18.40
N ASP A 503 -16.73 7.11 19.39
CA ASP A 503 -15.50 6.34 19.22
C ASP A 503 -15.70 4.81 19.21
N ILE A 504 -14.59 4.08 19.18
CA ILE A 504 -14.58 2.62 19.06
C ILE A 504 -14.73 1.99 20.44
N TYR A 505 -15.82 1.26 20.63
CA TYR A 505 -16.11 0.51 21.84
C TYR A 505 -15.46 -0.87 21.77
N GLY A 506 -14.61 -1.20 22.72
CA GLY A 506 -13.83 -2.44 22.70
C GLY A 506 -13.50 -2.94 24.10
N PRO A 507 -13.03 -4.20 24.21
CA PRO A 507 -12.59 -4.76 25.48
C PRO A 507 -11.35 -4.05 26.00
N VAL A 508 -11.22 -3.93 27.31
CA VAL A 508 -10.04 -3.35 27.98
C VAL A 508 -9.63 -4.24 29.13
N ALA A 509 -8.37 -4.16 29.56
CA ALA A 509 -7.87 -4.96 30.68
C ALA A 509 -8.56 -4.52 31.99
N PRO A 510 -9.42 -5.36 32.61
CA PRO A 510 -10.21 -4.95 33.78
C PRO A 510 -9.35 -4.76 35.02
N SER A 511 -8.16 -5.39 35.05
CA SER A 511 -7.15 -5.16 36.08
C SER A 511 -6.61 -3.73 36.10
N ILE A 512 -6.76 -2.99 35.00
CA ILE A 512 -6.25 -1.63 34.83
C ILE A 512 -7.39 -0.62 34.97
N THR A 513 -8.44 -0.79 34.17
CA THR A 513 -9.52 0.21 34.05
C THR A 513 -10.63 0.02 35.08
N GLY A 514 -10.74 -1.17 35.68
CA GLY A 514 -11.89 -1.58 36.50
C GLY A 514 -13.16 -1.86 35.69
N ASN A 515 -13.13 -1.73 34.37
CA ASN A 515 -14.24 -1.98 33.45
C ASN A 515 -13.87 -3.11 32.47
N LEU A 516 -14.87 -3.77 31.89
CA LEU A 516 -14.64 -4.75 30.81
C LEU A 516 -14.48 -4.08 29.44
N TYR A 517 -15.03 -2.88 29.26
CA TYR A 517 -15.08 -2.19 27.98
C TYR A 517 -14.86 -0.70 28.16
N SER A 518 -14.28 -0.07 27.14
CA SER A 518 -14.12 1.38 27.04
C SER A 518 -14.25 1.85 25.59
N PHE A 519 -14.44 3.16 25.44
CA PHE A 519 -14.34 3.84 24.15
C PHE A 519 -12.92 4.38 23.99
N PHE A 520 -12.26 4.11 22.86
CA PHE A 520 -10.99 4.72 22.50
C PHE A 520 -11.05 5.28 21.08
N ALA A 521 -10.32 6.37 20.86
CA ALA A 521 -10.22 7.06 19.58
C ALA A 521 -8.78 7.12 19.08
N GLY A 522 -8.59 6.97 17.78
CA GLY A 522 -7.29 7.09 17.15
C GLY A 522 -7.15 6.29 15.86
N THR A 523 -6.12 6.61 15.08
CA THR A 523 -5.67 5.75 13.97
C THR A 523 -5.26 4.36 14.48
N SER A 524 -4.83 4.25 15.74
CA SER A 524 -4.64 2.98 16.43
C SER A 524 -5.90 2.12 16.48
N MET A 525 -7.11 2.71 16.57
CA MET A 525 -8.38 1.98 16.53
C MET A 525 -8.88 1.73 15.10
N ALA A 526 -8.46 2.54 14.13
CA ALA A 526 -8.74 2.30 12.71
C ALA A 526 -7.94 1.10 12.16
N THR A 527 -6.65 1.03 12.48
CA THR A 527 -5.70 -0.03 12.05
C THR A 527 -6.22 -1.46 12.23
N PRO A 528 -6.75 -1.88 13.41
CA PRO A 528 -7.24 -3.23 13.63
C PRO A 528 -8.45 -3.61 12.78
N HIS A 529 -9.24 -2.65 12.30
CA HIS A 529 -10.30 -2.96 11.36
C HIS A 529 -9.72 -3.46 10.04
N VAL A 530 -8.70 -2.77 9.50
CA VAL A 530 -8.01 -3.15 8.26
C VAL A 530 -7.23 -4.46 8.45
N ALA A 531 -6.57 -4.66 9.59
CA ALA A 531 -5.90 -5.93 9.91
C ALA A 531 -6.90 -7.10 9.97
N GLY A 532 -8.09 -6.88 10.52
CA GLY A 532 -9.18 -7.85 10.49
C GLY A 532 -9.67 -8.14 9.06
N VAL A 533 -9.80 -7.13 8.21
CA VAL A 533 -10.16 -7.32 6.79
C VAL A 533 -9.09 -8.12 6.05
N ALA A 534 -7.81 -7.82 6.26
CA ALA A 534 -6.70 -8.61 5.70
C ALA A 534 -6.78 -10.08 6.13
N ALA A 535 -7.12 -10.35 7.40
CA ALA A 535 -7.32 -11.72 7.89
C ALA A 535 -8.50 -12.43 7.20
N LEU A 536 -9.61 -11.74 6.98
CA LEU A 536 -10.76 -12.29 6.24
C LEU A 536 -10.40 -12.62 4.79
N ILE A 537 -9.64 -11.74 4.11
CA ILE A 537 -9.15 -11.97 2.75
C ILE A 537 -8.20 -13.18 2.71
N LYS A 538 -7.24 -13.25 3.63
CA LYS A 538 -6.27 -14.36 3.69
C LYS A 538 -6.96 -15.69 3.94
N GLN A 539 -7.99 -15.73 4.80
CA GLN A 539 -8.81 -16.92 4.96
C GLN A 539 -9.51 -17.30 3.64
N ALA A 540 -10.12 -16.31 2.98
CA ALA A 540 -10.91 -16.53 1.78
C ALA A 540 -10.06 -17.03 0.61
N ASN A 541 -8.81 -16.58 0.53
CA ASN A 541 -7.84 -17.07 -0.44
C ASN A 541 -6.43 -17.14 0.17
N PRO A 542 -6.05 -18.30 0.76
CA PRO A 542 -4.75 -18.46 1.42
C PRO A 542 -3.53 -18.34 0.50
N SER A 543 -3.75 -18.48 -0.82
CA SER A 543 -2.67 -18.43 -1.82
C SER A 543 -2.21 -17.03 -2.20
N LEU A 544 -2.94 -16.00 -1.77
CA LEU A 544 -2.57 -14.61 -2.02
C LEU A 544 -1.27 -14.26 -1.29
N SER A 545 -0.37 -13.55 -1.99
CA SER A 545 0.76 -12.85 -1.39
C SER A 545 0.27 -11.70 -0.50
N ALA A 546 1.15 -11.17 0.36
CA ALA A 546 0.83 -10.00 1.17
C ALA A 546 0.39 -8.82 0.29
N GLU A 547 1.19 -8.51 -0.73
CA GLU A 547 0.92 -7.45 -1.70
C GLU A 547 -0.42 -7.62 -2.45
N ALA A 548 -0.80 -8.85 -2.81
CA ALA A 548 -2.10 -9.07 -3.47
C ALA A 548 -3.28 -8.75 -2.53
N ILE A 549 -3.11 -8.99 -1.22
CA ILE A 549 -4.10 -8.61 -0.21
C ILE A 549 -4.13 -7.09 -0.03
N GLU A 550 -2.97 -6.44 -0.03
CA GLU A 550 -2.82 -4.97 0.01
C GLU A 550 -3.56 -4.32 -1.16
N ASN A 551 -3.31 -4.76 -2.39
CA ASN A 551 -3.98 -4.26 -3.59
C ASN A 551 -5.49 -4.49 -3.56
N ILE A 552 -5.96 -5.66 -3.10
CA ILE A 552 -7.40 -5.92 -2.96
C ILE A 552 -8.04 -4.93 -1.99
N ILE A 553 -7.38 -4.61 -0.86
CA ILE A 553 -7.90 -3.64 0.11
C ILE A 553 -7.98 -2.23 -0.50
N ILE A 554 -6.98 -1.84 -1.28
CA ILE A 554 -6.91 -0.53 -1.95
C ILE A 554 -7.98 -0.38 -3.04
N GLU A 555 -8.05 -1.36 -3.94
CA GLU A 555 -8.95 -1.33 -5.10
C GLU A 555 -10.42 -1.43 -4.68
N SER A 556 -10.70 -2.09 -3.55
CA SER A 556 -12.04 -2.21 -2.99
C SER A 556 -12.43 -1.05 -2.07
N ALA A 557 -11.50 -0.16 -1.72
CA ALA A 557 -11.79 0.96 -0.84
C ALA A 557 -12.78 1.95 -1.46
N ASN A 558 -13.74 2.40 -0.67
CA ASN A 558 -14.81 3.26 -1.11
C ASN A 558 -14.51 4.72 -0.81
N SER A 559 -14.05 5.46 -1.84
CA SER A 559 -13.79 6.89 -1.73
C SER A 559 -15.07 7.73 -1.63
N ALA A 560 -16.18 7.27 -2.22
CA ALA A 560 -17.44 8.01 -2.27
C ALA A 560 -18.15 8.10 -0.91
N THR A 561 -17.82 7.22 0.03
CA THR A 561 -18.35 7.25 1.40
C THR A 561 -17.60 8.22 2.32
N VAL A 562 -16.36 8.58 1.98
CA VAL A 562 -15.54 9.43 2.85
C VAL A 562 -15.88 10.91 2.63
N SER A 563 -15.99 11.64 3.73
CA SER A 563 -16.24 13.08 3.74
C SER A 563 -15.16 13.81 4.55
N VAL A 564 -14.87 15.06 4.20
CA VAL A 564 -13.76 15.87 4.74
C VAL A 564 -14.25 17.23 5.19
#